data_AF-A0A2H5Q855-F1
#
_entry.id   AF-A0A2H5Q855-F1
#
_cell.length_a   1.000
_cell.length_b   1.000
_cell.length_c   1.000
_cell.angle_alpha   90.00
_cell.angle_beta   90.00
_cell.angle_gamma   90.00
#
_symmetry.space_group_name_H-M   'P 1'
#
loop_
_entity.id
_entity.type
_entity.pdbx_description
1 polymer ?
#
loop_
_entity_poly.entity_id
_entity_poly.type
_entity_poly.pdbx_seq_one_letter_code
_entity_poly.pdbx_strand_id
1 'polypeptide(L)'
;MGVASRNFRCELATEFVLPNKYDRKSLRLPPIEYPSIKKEDWKLFVDKVLSEQFQEKSKKAKDKRAKNVYNHRLGSTGYGGMLYRKASKKESGVSEREIDRSEAWLMARADQDDKYASDVTPIVEKINELKSQVAQGTFQSQGSHDILGEALQKQPNGSKVQGVGQFVTPSMYFHVPDATELARERKMYQESFQFMSTQLERMNARLNAYNNIEVGSSNFPKPKTSTGVQIDNDQQSPETLGKRKADFPSGKSTPKFVKPRKSRV
;
A
#
# COMPACT_ATOMS: atom_id res chain seq x y z
N MET A 1 19.19 -0.97 21.66
CA MET A 1 20.22 0.10 21.61
C MET A 1 19.53 1.43 21.80
N GLY A 2 19.79 2.13 22.90
CA GLY A 2 19.16 3.42 23.22
C GLY A 2 19.62 4.57 22.31
N VAL A 3 18.83 5.65 22.26
CA VAL A 3 19.11 6.86 21.45
C VAL A 3 20.46 7.48 21.82
N ALA A 4 20.80 7.54 23.11
CA ALA A 4 22.06 8.10 23.60
C ALA A 4 23.30 7.37 23.03
N SER A 5 23.31 6.03 23.04
CA SER A 5 24.43 5.24 22.51
C SER A 5 24.61 5.44 21.00
N ARG A 6 23.51 5.63 20.26
CA ARG A 6 23.58 5.94 18.83
C ARG A 6 24.20 7.32 18.60
N ASN A 7 23.74 8.33 19.33
CA ASN A 7 24.23 9.70 19.18
C ASN A 7 25.72 9.79 19.53
N PHE A 8 26.14 9.19 20.64
CA PHE A 8 27.54 9.10 21.04
C PHE A 8 28.45 8.49 19.95
N ARG A 9 28.03 7.37 19.36
CA ARG A 9 28.80 6.75 18.26
C ARG A 9 28.81 7.62 16.99
N CYS A 10 27.74 8.36 16.72
CA CYS A 10 27.71 9.29 15.59
C CYS A 10 28.69 10.45 15.80
N GLU A 11 28.70 11.03 17.00
CA GLU A 11 29.62 12.11 17.40
C GLU A 11 31.08 11.67 17.27
N LEU A 12 31.43 10.53 17.86
CA LEU A 12 32.79 9.95 17.73
C LEU A 12 33.21 9.77 16.27
N ALA A 13 32.31 9.27 15.43
CA ALA A 13 32.61 9.06 14.01
C ALA A 13 32.80 10.40 13.29
N THR A 14 31.94 11.39 13.53
CA THR A 14 31.92 12.66 12.81
C THR A 14 33.05 13.60 13.21
N GLU A 15 33.42 13.63 14.49
CA GLU A 15 34.43 14.57 15.00
C GLU A 15 35.85 14.01 14.94
N PHE A 16 36.03 12.72 15.26
CA PHE A 16 37.38 12.16 15.42
C PHE A 16 37.79 11.25 14.27
N VAL A 17 36.87 10.42 13.74
CA VAL A 17 37.22 9.40 12.72
C VAL A 17 37.20 9.96 11.29
N LEU A 18 36.08 10.56 10.89
CA LEU A 18 35.87 11.02 9.50
C LEU A 18 36.82 12.15 9.08
N PRO A 19 37.14 13.16 9.92
CA PRO A 19 38.09 14.21 9.55
C PRO A 19 39.51 13.67 9.35
N ASN A 20 39.89 12.66 10.13
CA ASN A 20 41.21 12.02 10.09
C ASN A 20 41.23 10.76 9.21
N LYS A 21 40.28 10.61 8.27
CA LYS A 21 40.15 9.41 7.43
C LYS A 21 41.45 9.00 6.72
N TYR A 22 42.27 9.97 6.35
CA TYR A 22 43.55 9.75 5.64
C TYR A 22 44.76 9.63 6.59
N ASP A 23 44.64 10.12 7.83
CA ASP A 23 45.70 10.03 8.83
C ASP A 23 45.42 8.89 9.82
N ARG A 24 45.79 7.67 9.42
CA ARG A 24 45.67 6.50 10.31
C ARG A 24 46.52 6.58 11.57
N LYS A 25 47.52 7.48 11.64
CA LYS A 25 48.38 7.59 12.82
C LYS A 25 47.63 8.25 13.98
N SER A 26 46.88 9.31 13.70
CA SER A 26 46.05 10.00 14.71
C SER A 26 44.89 9.13 15.22
N LEU A 27 44.44 8.14 14.43
CA LEU A 27 43.35 7.22 14.81
C LEU A 27 43.79 6.00 15.66
N ARG A 28 45.06 5.88 16.06
CA ARG A 28 45.55 4.70 16.81
C ARG A 28 45.07 4.65 18.25
N LEU A 29 44.74 5.80 18.84
CA LEU A 29 44.31 5.94 20.21
C LEU A 29 42.92 6.59 20.24
N PRO A 30 42.07 6.23 21.22
CA PRO A 30 40.81 6.91 21.42
C PRO A 30 41.05 8.38 21.81
N PRO A 31 40.06 9.26 21.57
CA PRO A 31 40.13 10.65 22.01
C PRO A 31 40.35 10.76 23.53
N ILE A 32 41.16 11.74 23.96
CA ILE A 32 41.49 11.97 25.37
C ILE A 32 40.24 12.25 26.21
N GLU A 33 39.23 12.88 25.60
CA GLU A 33 37.92 13.19 26.20
C GLU A 33 37.15 11.93 26.65
N TYR A 34 37.46 10.78 26.07
CA TYR A 34 36.76 9.52 26.34
C TYR A 34 37.74 8.43 26.81
N PRO A 35 38.35 8.58 28.00
CA PRO A 35 39.36 7.66 28.52
C PRO A 35 38.79 6.26 28.82
N SER A 36 37.47 6.14 28.97
CA SER A 36 36.78 4.87 29.21
C SER A 36 36.72 3.96 27.97
N ILE A 37 37.04 4.46 26.78
CA ILE A 37 37.04 3.66 25.56
C ILE A 37 38.33 2.83 25.53
N LYS A 38 38.19 1.50 25.48
CA LYS A 38 39.33 0.59 25.32
C LYS A 38 39.95 0.76 23.94
N LYS A 39 41.28 0.66 23.85
CA LYS A 39 42.02 0.81 22.59
C LYS A 39 41.58 -0.23 21.54
N GLU A 40 41.25 -1.43 21.97
CA GLU A 40 40.78 -2.53 21.13
C GLU A 40 39.42 -2.19 20.52
N ASP A 41 38.49 -1.69 21.34
CA ASP A 41 37.15 -1.28 20.92
C ASP A 41 37.21 -0.07 19.97
N TRP A 42 38.11 0.89 20.24
CA TRP A 42 38.36 2.02 19.37
C TRP A 42 38.84 1.59 17.98
N LYS A 43 39.80 0.66 17.93
CA LYS A 43 40.31 0.13 16.65
C LYS A 43 39.19 -0.53 15.85
N LEU A 44 38.40 -1.40 16.48
CA LEU A 44 37.25 -2.04 15.83
C LEU A 44 36.23 -1.02 15.34
N PHE A 45 36.00 0.04 16.11
CA PHE A 45 35.10 1.13 15.73
C PHE A 45 35.61 1.91 14.52
N VAL A 46 36.88 2.30 14.50
CA VAL A 46 37.52 2.99 13.38
C VAL A 46 37.46 2.13 12.12
N ASP A 47 37.85 0.86 12.20
CA ASP A 47 37.82 -0.07 11.06
C ASP A 47 36.39 -0.21 10.50
N LYS A 48 35.39 -0.29 11.39
CA LYS A 48 33.98 -0.33 10.99
C LYS A 48 33.51 0.95 10.31
N VAL A 49 33.81 2.12 10.87
CA VAL A 49 33.40 3.43 10.30
C VAL A 49 34.09 3.69 8.96
N LEU A 50 35.35 3.28 8.82
CA LEU A 50 36.13 3.44 7.60
C LEU A 50 35.81 2.38 6.53
N SER A 51 35.14 1.28 6.89
CA SER A 51 34.73 0.26 5.93
C SER A 51 33.84 0.84 4.82
N GLU A 52 34.07 0.38 3.59
CA GLU A 52 33.31 0.82 2.41
C GLU A 52 31.82 0.52 2.58
N GLN A 53 31.47 -0.68 3.05
CA GLN A 53 30.08 -1.08 3.29
C GLN A 53 29.36 -0.13 4.27
N PHE A 54 30.04 0.36 5.31
CA PHE A 54 29.44 1.29 6.25
C PHE A 54 29.24 2.68 5.61
N GLN A 55 30.24 3.17 4.88
CA GLN A 55 30.16 4.46 4.19
C GLN A 55 29.05 4.46 3.13
N GLU A 56 28.91 3.38 2.37
CA GLU A 56 27.85 3.25 1.37
C GLU A 56 26.46 3.22 2.02
N LYS A 57 26.28 2.41 3.08
CA LYS A 57 25.02 2.36 3.85
C LYS A 57 24.68 3.72 4.45
N SER A 58 25.66 4.42 5.01
CA SER A 58 25.53 5.77 5.58
C SER A 58 25.10 6.79 4.51
N LYS A 59 25.80 6.81 3.35
CA LYS A 59 25.46 7.67 2.22
C LYS A 59 24.04 7.41 1.72
N LYS A 60 23.68 6.15 1.47
CA LYS A 60 22.33 5.75 1.03
C LYS A 60 21.25 6.18 2.03
N ALA A 61 21.53 6.14 3.34
CA ALA A 61 20.60 6.62 4.36
C ALA A 61 20.47 8.15 4.34
N LYS A 62 21.58 8.89 4.19
CA LYS A 62 21.58 10.35 4.04
C LYS A 62 20.81 10.78 2.78
N ASP A 63 21.07 10.13 1.65
CA ASP A 63 20.38 10.41 0.38
C ASP A 63 18.87 10.17 0.49
N LYS A 64 18.46 9.10 1.18
CA LYS A 64 17.04 8.83 1.46
C LYS A 64 16.43 9.89 2.38
N ARG A 65 17.16 10.38 3.38
CA ARG A 65 16.69 11.42 4.30
C ARG A 65 16.58 12.78 3.59
N ALA A 66 17.53 13.12 2.73
CA ALA A 66 17.53 14.38 1.96
C ALA A 66 16.31 14.50 1.03
N LYS A 67 15.80 13.37 0.51
CA LYS A 67 14.56 13.33 -0.29
C LYS A 67 13.29 13.67 0.51
N ASN A 68 13.36 13.71 1.85
CA ASN A 68 12.24 14.10 2.69
C ASN A 68 12.24 15.61 2.93
N VAL A 69 11.75 16.36 1.95
CA VAL A 69 11.66 17.83 1.99
C VAL A 69 10.65 18.28 3.05
N TYR A 70 9.40 17.81 2.94
CA TYR A 70 8.30 18.25 3.81
C TYR A 70 8.18 17.38 5.07
N ASN A 71 8.99 17.70 6.09
CA ASN A 71 8.94 17.01 7.39
C ASN A 71 7.56 17.20 8.05
N HIS A 72 7.02 16.13 8.62
CA HIS A 72 5.82 16.21 9.46
C HIS A 72 6.18 16.50 10.92
N ARG A 73 5.24 17.05 11.68
CA ARG A 73 5.35 17.36 13.11
C ARG A 73 4.71 16.30 14.02
N LEU A 74 4.29 15.18 13.45
CA LEU A 74 3.67 14.07 14.19
C LEU A 74 4.66 13.40 15.14
N GLY A 75 4.14 13.02 16.33
CA GLY A 75 4.87 12.20 17.30
C GLY A 75 4.91 10.71 16.94
N SER A 76 5.28 9.87 17.91
CA SER A 76 5.48 8.42 17.74
C SER A 76 4.24 7.67 17.23
N THR A 77 3.04 8.18 17.47
CA THR A 77 1.78 7.58 17.01
C THR A 77 1.48 7.86 15.51
N GLY A 78 2.20 8.79 14.89
CA GLY A 78 2.09 9.09 13.47
C GLY A 78 0.67 9.52 13.04
N TYR A 79 0.34 9.24 11.77
CA TYR A 79 -0.94 9.64 11.17
C TYR A 79 -2.12 8.93 11.83
N GLY A 80 -2.02 7.63 12.10
CA GLY A 80 -3.12 6.88 12.73
C GLY A 80 -3.53 7.46 14.09
N GLY A 81 -2.56 7.83 14.93
CA GLY A 81 -2.86 8.49 16.21
C GLY A 81 -3.43 9.89 16.09
N MET A 82 -2.94 10.66 15.11
CA MET A 82 -3.45 12.00 14.83
C MET A 82 -4.90 11.95 14.35
N LEU A 83 -5.20 11.08 13.38
CA LEU A 83 -6.54 10.87 12.85
C LEU A 83 -7.49 10.37 13.95
N TYR A 84 -7.07 9.41 14.77
CA TYR A 84 -7.86 8.91 15.90
C TYR A 84 -8.17 10.01 16.92
N ARG A 85 -7.18 10.83 17.30
CA ARG A 85 -7.37 11.96 18.23
C ARG A 85 -8.33 13.02 17.66
N LYS A 86 -8.25 13.31 16.36
CA LYS A 86 -9.14 14.26 15.69
C LYS A 86 -10.56 13.70 15.58
N ALA A 87 -10.71 12.44 15.21
CA ALA A 87 -12.00 11.77 15.13
C ALA A 87 -12.70 11.71 16.51
N SER A 88 -11.95 11.40 17.57
CA SER A 88 -12.50 11.32 18.94
C SER A 88 -12.83 12.67 19.59
N LYS A 89 -12.25 13.78 19.12
CA LYS A 89 -12.53 15.13 19.64
C LYS A 89 -13.73 15.83 18.96
N LYS A 90 -14.21 15.33 17.82
CA LYS A 90 -15.42 15.88 17.19
C LYS A 90 -16.65 15.31 17.91
N GLU A 91 -17.15 16.03 18.91
CA GLU A 91 -18.48 15.80 19.53
C GLU A 91 -19.66 16.15 18.59
N SER A 92 -19.41 16.70 17.40
CA SER A 92 -20.46 16.89 16.40
C SER A 92 -20.71 15.58 15.68
N GLY A 93 -21.95 15.06 15.73
CA GLY A 93 -22.45 13.84 15.06
C GLY A 93 -22.40 13.85 13.52
N VAL A 94 -21.33 14.39 12.94
CA VAL A 94 -20.94 14.20 11.55
C VAL A 94 -20.33 12.80 11.48
N SER A 95 -21.07 11.88 10.86
CA SER A 95 -20.59 10.55 10.45
C SER A 95 -19.16 10.64 9.94
N GLU A 96 -18.31 9.69 10.35
CA GLU A 96 -16.99 9.30 9.84
C GLU A 96 -16.68 9.84 8.43
N ARG A 97 -16.51 11.16 8.27
CA ARG A 97 -15.96 11.73 7.06
C ARG A 97 -14.50 11.36 7.16
N GLU A 98 -14.18 10.27 6.46
CA GLU A 98 -12.84 9.82 6.20
C GLU A 98 -12.02 11.06 5.87
N ILE A 99 -11.15 11.47 6.80
CA ILE A 99 -10.39 12.70 6.68
C ILE A 99 -9.61 12.56 5.40
N ASP A 100 -9.87 13.46 4.44
CA ASP A 100 -9.22 13.39 3.14
C ASP A 100 -7.70 13.41 3.34
N ARG A 101 -6.98 12.61 2.55
CA ARG A 101 -5.53 12.52 2.61
C ARG A 101 -4.82 13.88 2.51
N SER A 102 -5.34 14.83 1.73
CA SER A 102 -4.77 16.18 1.65
C SER A 102 -4.96 16.94 2.97
N GLU A 103 -6.12 16.81 3.62
CA GLU A 103 -6.40 17.38 4.93
C GLU A 103 -5.51 16.74 6.01
N ALA A 104 -5.36 15.42 6.01
CA ALA A 104 -4.48 14.70 6.92
C ALA A 104 -3.00 15.13 6.75
N TRP A 105 -2.57 15.39 5.51
CA TRP A 105 -1.22 15.86 5.20
C TRP A 105 -0.97 17.28 5.71
N LEU A 106 -1.95 18.18 5.59
CA LEU A 106 -1.93 19.54 6.14
C LEU A 106 -1.86 19.50 7.67
N MET A 107 -2.76 18.75 8.32
CA MET A 107 -2.78 18.59 9.77
C MET A 107 -1.45 18.06 10.33
N ALA A 108 -0.75 17.20 9.58
CA ALA A 108 0.54 16.67 9.99
C ALA A 108 1.69 17.69 9.94
N ARG A 109 1.48 18.84 9.31
CA ARG A 109 2.49 19.90 9.07
C ARG A 109 2.14 21.25 9.69
N ALA A 110 0.88 21.42 10.07
CA ALA A 110 0.41 22.55 10.85
C ALA A 110 1.08 22.58 12.24
N ASP A 111 1.34 23.80 12.73
CA ASP A 111 1.72 24.05 14.11
C ASP A 111 0.49 24.09 15.03
N GLN A 112 0.70 24.36 16.33
CA GLN A 112 -0.39 24.59 17.29
C GLN A 112 -1.29 25.77 16.91
N ASP A 113 -0.73 26.77 16.19
CA ASP A 113 -1.44 27.96 15.67
C ASP A 113 -1.92 27.79 14.22
N ASP A 114 -1.97 26.57 13.68
CA ASP A 114 -2.28 26.29 12.27
C ASP A 114 -1.34 26.98 11.25
N LYS A 115 -0.12 27.34 11.68
CA LYS A 115 0.93 27.89 10.83
C LYS A 115 1.74 26.79 10.14
N TYR A 116 2.22 27.08 8.94
CA TYR A 116 3.05 26.18 8.14
C TYR A 116 4.47 26.73 7.99
N ALA A 117 5.42 25.83 7.78
CA ALA A 117 6.77 26.23 7.41
C ALA A 117 6.80 26.82 5.98
N SER A 118 7.75 27.73 5.71
CA SER A 118 7.80 28.47 4.44
C SER A 118 7.91 27.58 3.20
N ASP A 119 8.52 26.40 3.32
CA ASP A 119 8.64 25.39 2.27
C ASP A 119 7.31 24.68 1.98
N VAL A 120 6.42 24.60 2.98
CA VAL A 120 5.12 23.92 2.89
C VAL A 120 4.03 24.88 2.41
N THR A 121 4.13 26.18 2.69
CA THR A 121 3.16 27.21 2.27
C THR A 121 2.71 27.13 0.80
N PRO A 122 3.59 27.05 -0.22
CA PRO A 122 3.14 26.96 -1.62
C PRO A 122 2.33 25.70 -1.91
N ILE A 123 2.60 24.60 -1.20
CA ILE A 123 1.83 23.36 -1.32
C ILE A 123 0.45 23.51 -0.67
N VAL A 124 0.36 24.23 0.45
CA VAL A 124 -0.91 24.52 1.13
C VAL A 124 -1.83 25.34 0.23
N GLU A 125 -1.28 26.38 -0.40
CA GLU A 125 -1.99 27.23 -1.37
C GLU A 125 -2.51 26.40 -2.55
N LYS A 126 -1.65 25.58 -3.15
CA LYS A 126 -2.03 24.68 -4.25
C LYS A 126 -3.11 23.67 -3.85
N ILE A 127 -3.05 23.12 -2.63
CA ILE A 127 -4.11 22.22 -2.11
C ILE A 127 -5.44 22.97 -1.99
N ASN A 128 -5.44 24.20 -1.48
CA ASN A 128 -6.65 25.01 -1.34
C ASN A 128 -7.24 25.41 -2.70
N GLU A 129 -6.39 25.73 -3.67
CA GLU A 129 -6.79 25.98 -5.05
C GLU A 129 -7.46 24.75 -5.68
N LEU A 130 -6.81 23.58 -5.60
CA LEU A 130 -7.37 22.33 -6.12
C LEU A 130 -8.68 21.93 -5.42
N LYS A 131 -8.79 22.17 -4.11
CA LYS A 131 -10.06 21.98 -3.38
C LYS A 131 -11.17 22.88 -3.92
N SER A 132 -10.83 24.12 -4.28
CA SER A 132 -11.77 25.06 -4.87
C SER A 132 -12.19 24.61 -6.28
N GLN A 133 -11.25 24.09 -7.09
CA GLN A 133 -11.53 23.52 -8.40
C GLN A 133 -12.43 22.26 -8.32
N VAL A 134 -12.24 21.42 -7.30
CA VAL A 134 -13.15 20.29 -7.02
C VAL A 134 -14.57 20.78 -6.71
N ALA A 135 -14.69 21.81 -5.88
CA ALA A 135 -16.00 22.39 -5.54
C ALA A 135 -16.70 23.01 -6.76
N GLN A 136 -15.92 23.55 -7.71
CA GLN A 136 -16.41 24.09 -8.98
C GLN A 136 -16.65 23.00 -10.04
N GLY A 137 -16.25 21.75 -9.79
CA GLY A 137 -16.38 20.64 -10.73
C GLY A 137 -15.37 20.64 -11.87
N THR A 138 -14.36 21.52 -11.85
CA THR A 138 -13.33 21.61 -12.90
C THR A 138 -12.19 20.60 -12.71
N PHE A 139 -11.99 20.11 -11.50
CA PHE A 139 -11.02 19.07 -11.18
C PHE A 139 -11.72 17.80 -10.70
N GLN A 140 -11.46 16.67 -11.37
CA GLN A 140 -11.98 15.37 -10.98
C GLN A 140 -10.86 14.52 -10.35
N SER A 141 -10.86 14.40 -9.03
CA SER A 141 -9.95 13.50 -8.34
C SER A 141 -10.38 12.04 -8.59
N GLN A 142 -9.51 11.23 -9.21
CA GLN A 142 -9.78 9.81 -9.47
C GLN A 142 -8.57 8.96 -9.07
N GLY A 143 -8.80 8.03 -8.16
CA GLY A 143 -7.77 7.12 -7.66
C GLY A 143 -6.50 7.86 -7.23
N SER A 144 -5.37 7.47 -7.79
CA SER A 144 -4.05 8.05 -7.49
C SER A 144 -3.86 9.50 -7.96
N HIS A 145 -4.71 10.00 -8.86
CA HIS A 145 -4.74 11.41 -9.26
C HIS A 145 -5.65 12.18 -8.30
N ASP A 146 -5.18 12.33 -7.07
CA ASP A 146 -5.85 13.06 -5.99
C ASP A 146 -5.23 14.44 -5.76
N ILE A 147 -5.93 15.30 -5.00
CA ILE A 147 -5.51 16.67 -4.69
C ILE A 147 -4.07 16.71 -4.16
N LEU A 148 -3.72 15.78 -3.26
CA LEU A 148 -2.39 15.76 -2.68
C LEU A 148 -1.32 15.29 -3.68
N GLY A 149 -1.62 14.29 -4.52
CA GLY A 149 -0.73 13.82 -5.57
C GLY A 149 -0.42 14.93 -6.57
N GLU A 150 -1.43 15.69 -6.96
CA GLU A 150 -1.30 16.83 -7.88
C GLU A 150 -0.55 17.99 -7.22
N ALA A 151 -0.86 18.31 -5.97
CA ALA A 151 -0.18 19.37 -5.24
C ALA A 151 1.33 19.09 -5.09
N LEU A 152 1.70 17.86 -4.74
CA LEU A 152 3.08 17.43 -4.58
C LEU A 152 3.79 17.07 -5.90
N GLN A 153 3.06 17.04 -7.02
CA GLN A 153 3.51 16.49 -8.30
C GLN A 153 4.13 15.09 -8.15
N LYS A 154 3.55 14.28 -7.27
CA LYS A 154 4.08 12.99 -6.88
C LYS A 154 2.97 11.95 -6.81
N GLN A 155 3.06 10.97 -7.69
CA GLN A 155 2.17 9.82 -7.66
C GLN A 155 2.44 8.96 -6.41
N PRO A 156 1.40 8.41 -5.77
CA PRO A 156 1.58 7.46 -4.68
C PRO A 156 2.35 6.23 -5.20
N ASN A 157 3.46 5.92 -4.52
CA ASN A 157 4.24 4.72 -4.85
C ASN A 157 3.38 3.48 -4.56
N GLY A 158 3.42 2.47 -5.44
CA GLY A 158 2.54 1.28 -5.39
C GLY A 158 2.53 0.47 -4.08
N SER A 159 3.37 0.80 -3.10
CA SER A 159 3.41 0.13 -1.80
C SER A 159 2.69 0.87 -0.68
N LYS A 160 2.61 2.21 -0.68
CA LYS A 160 2.15 3.00 0.47
C LYS A 160 1.53 4.32 0.06
N VAL A 161 0.46 4.70 0.76
CA VAL A 161 -0.21 5.99 0.57
C VAL A 161 0.30 7.00 1.60
N GLN A 162 0.72 8.17 1.14
CA GLN A 162 1.17 9.24 2.02
C GLN A 162 0.00 9.85 2.78
N GLY A 163 0.16 10.28 4.03
CA GLY A 163 -0.89 11.04 4.73
C GLY A 163 -1.94 10.20 5.48
N VAL A 164 -1.95 8.88 5.33
CA VAL A 164 -3.01 8.01 5.88
C VAL A 164 -2.51 6.92 6.83
N GLY A 165 -1.19 6.77 6.99
CA GLY A 165 -0.58 5.84 7.93
C GLY A 165 0.36 4.84 7.28
N GLN A 166 1.07 4.05 8.11
CA GLN A 166 2.13 3.15 7.67
C GLN A 166 1.62 1.90 6.93
N PHE A 167 0.38 1.48 7.23
CA PHE A 167 -0.18 0.19 6.82
C PHE A 167 -1.26 0.30 5.74
N VAL A 168 -1.41 1.48 5.12
CA VAL A 168 -2.43 1.72 4.10
C VAL A 168 -1.79 1.68 2.71
N THR A 169 -2.21 0.71 1.91
CA THR A 169 -1.78 0.56 0.50
C THR A 169 -2.69 1.37 -0.44
N PRO A 170 -2.22 1.68 -1.66
CA PRO A 170 -3.06 2.35 -2.65
C PRO A 170 -4.36 1.60 -2.96
N SER A 171 -4.32 0.26 -3.00
CA SER A 171 -5.51 -0.57 -3.21
C SER A 171 -6.52 -0.46 -2.07
N MET A 172 -6.06 -0.36 -0.82
CA MET A 172 -6.93 -0.19 0.35
C MET A 172 -7.60 1.19 0.39
N TYR A 173 -6.86 2.25 0.02
CA TYR A 173 -7.35 3.62 0.14
C TYR A 173 -8.16 4.06 -1.09
N PHE A 174 -7.60 3.87 -2.29
CA PHE A 174 -8.22 4.31 -3.53
C PHE A 174 -9.21 3.29 -4.10
N HIS A 175 -9.35 2.11 -3.47
CA HIS A 175 -10.15 0.99 -3.98
C HIS A 175 -9.76 0.61 -5.42
N VAL A 176 -8.50 0.84 -5.79
CA VAL A 176 -7.94 0.48 -7.11
C VAL A 176 -7.56 -1.00 -7.04
N PRO A 177 -8.15 -1.87 -7.88
CA PRO A 177 -7.76 -3.28 -7.92
C PRO A 177 -6.28 -3.38 -8.27
N ASP A 178 -5.54 -4.25 -7.56
CA ASP A 178 -4.11 -4.43 -7.84
C ASP A 178 -3.92 -4.88 -9.29
N ALA A 179 -2.90 -4.38 -9.98
CA ALA A 179 -2.67 -4.71 -11.40
C ALA A 179 -2.48 -6.22 -11.61
N THR A 180 -1.92 -6.91 -10.62
CA THR A 180 -1.79 -8.37 -10.60
C THR A 180 -3.15 -9.07 -10.49
N GLU A 181 -4.03 -8.54 -9.63
CA GLU A 181 -5.38 -9.07 -9.40
C GLU A 181 -6.27 -8.82 -10.62
N LEU A 182 -6.20 -7.63 -11.19
CA LEU A 182 -6.90 -7.23 -12.41
C LEU A 182 -6.44 -8.08 -13.62
N ALA A 183 -5.15 -8.43 -13.71
CA ALA A 183 -4.64 -9.35 -14.72
C ALA A 183 -5.15 -10.78 -14.54
N ARG A 184 -5.25 -11.27 -13.29
CA ARG A 184 -5.85 -12.58 -12.98
C ARG A 184 -7.33 -12.62 -13.33
N GLU A 185 -8.08 -11.58 -12.97
CA GLU A 185 -9.50 -11.45 -13.32
C GLU A 185 -9.68 -11.41 -14.84
N ARG A 186 -8.91 -10.59 -15.57
CA ARG A 186 -8.94 -10.56 -17.04
C ARG A 186 -8.67 -11.93 -17.64
N LYS A 187 -7.71 -12.68 -17.10
CA LYS A 187 -7.40 -14.04 -17.54
C LYS A 187 -8.58 -14.99 -17.29
N MET A 188 -9.18 -14.95 -16.09
CA MET A 188 -10.38 -15.75 -15.79
C MET A 188 -11.54 -15.43 -16.72
N TYR A 189 -11.83 -14.13 -16.95
CA TYR A 189 -12.91 -13.73 -17.85
C TYR A 189 -12.65 -14.17 -19.29
N GLN A 190 -11.41 -14.03 -19.77
CA GLN A 190 -11.01 -14.48 -21.10
C GLN A 190 -11.19 -15.99 -21.29
N GLU A 191 -10.75 -16.79 -20.31
CA GLU A 191 -10.91 -18.25 -20.32
C GLU A 191 -12.39 -18.65 -20.27
N SER A 192 -13.19 -17.98 -19.43
CA SER A 192 -14.64 -18.22 -19.34
C SER A 192 -15.35 -17.89 -20.67
N PHE A 193 -14.94 -16.81 -21.33
CA PHE A 193 -15.49 -16.39 -22.61
C PHE A 193 -15.15 -17.40 -23.71
N GLN A 194 -13.90 -17.84 -23.79
CA GLN A 194 -13.45 -18.88 -24.74
C GLN A 194 -14.16 -20.22 -24.52
N PHE A 195 -14.37 -20.59 -23.26
CA PHE A 195 -15.14 -21.79 -22.95
C PHE A 195 -16.57 -21.67 -23.47
N MET A 196 -17.28 -20.58 -23.15
CA MET A 196 -18.65 -20.36 -23.63
C MET A 196 -18.74 -20.29 -25.15
N SER A 197 -17.80 -19.61 -25.83
CA SER A 197 -17.78 -19.54 -27.29
C SER A 197 -17.60 -20.91 -27.92
N THR A 198 -16.73 -21.75 -27.34
CA THR A 198 -16.51 -23.12 -27.81
C THR A 198 -17.76 -23.99 -27.62
N GLN A 199 -18.48 -23.84 -26.50
CA GLN A 199 -19.76 -24.55 -26.30
C GLN A 199 -20.80 -24.10 -27.32
N LEU A 200 -20.89 -22.81 -27.60
CA LEU A 200 -21.81 -22.25 -28.59
C LEU A 200 -21.48 -22.77 -30.01
N GLU A 201 -20.21 -22.82 -30.37
CA GLU A 201 -19.75 -23.30 -31.66
C GLU A 201 -20.01 -24.80 -31.84
N ARG A 202 -19.79 -25.61 -30.79
CA ARG A 202 -20.19 -27.03 -30.78
C ARG A 202 -21.70 -27.20 -30.95
N MET A 203 -22.50 -26.37 -30.30
CA MET A 203 -23.95 -26.40 -30.44
C MET A 203 -24.38 -26.02 -31.86
N ASN A 204 -23.81 -24.97 -32.43
CA ASN A 204 -24.07 -24.55 -33.81
C ASN A 204 -23.63 -25.61 -34.82
N ALA A 205 -22.48 -26.25 -34.61
CA ALA A 205 -22.04 -27.36 -35.46
C ALA A 205 -23.01 -28.55 -35.40
N ARG A 206 -23.55 -28.87 -34.22
CA ARG A 206 -24.60 -29.90 -34.07
C ARG A 206 -25.89 -29.53 -34.81
N LEU A 207 -26.33 -28.28 -34.70
CA LEU A 207 -27.52 -27.80 -35.41
C LEU A 207 -27.32 -27.83 -36.93
N ASN A 208 -26.16 -27.40 -37.42
CA ASN A 208 -25.81 -27.45 -38.84
C ASN A 208 -25.70 -28.88 -39.38
N ALA A 209 -25.16 -29.81 -38.59
CA ALA A 209 -25.16 -31.23 -38.93
C ALA A 209 -26.58 -31.80 -39.03
N TYR A 210 -27.49 -31.36 -38.15
CA TYR A 210 -28.90 -31.76 -38.18
C TYR A 210 -29.62 -31.25 -39.44
N ASN A 211 -29.38 -29.98 -39.83
CA ASN A 211 -29.95 -29.38 -41.03
C ASN A 211 -29.40 -29.98 -42.33
N ASN A 212 -28.21 -30.58 -42.31
CA ASN A 212 -27.61 -31.26 -43.47
C ASN A 212 -28.06 -32.73 -43.62
N ILE A 213 -28.88 -33.27 -42.71
CA ILE A 213 -29.36 -34.66 -42.75
C ILE A 213 -30.76 -34.80 -43.41
N GLU A 214 -31.47 -33.71 -43.67
CA GLU A 214 -32.73 -33.76 -44.43
C GLU A 214 -32.55 -33.35 -45.89
N VAL A 215 -31.93 -34.22 -46.70
CA VAL A 215 -32.44 -34.57 -48.03
C VAL A 215 -32.04 -36.02 -48.33
N GLY A 216 -32.85 -37.00 -47.90
CA GLY A 216 -32.48 -38.40 -48.10
C GLY A 216 -33.46 -39.48 -47.61
N SER A 217 -34.76 -39.27 -47.74
CA SER A 217 -35.82 -40.32 -47.83
C SER A 217 -35.95 -41.41 -46.73
N SER A 218 -37.17 -41.43 -46.14
CA SER A 218 -38.02 -42.60 -45.86
C SER A 218 -38.08 -43.19 -44.44
N ASN A 219 -39.32 -43.14 -43.93
CA ASN A 219 -39.98 -43.96 -42.90
C ASN A 219 -39.64 -43.73 -41.42
N PHE A 220 -40.58 -43.09 -40.73
CA PHE A 220 -40.75 -43.13 -39.27
C PHE A 220 -41.03 -44.55 -38.77
N PRO A 221 -40.35 -44.98 -37.70
CA PRO A 221 -40.99 -45.76 -36.64
C PRO A 221 -41.01 -44.95 -35.34
N LYS A 222 -42.19 -44.82 -34.74
CA LYS A 222 -42.36 -44.22 -33.40
C LYS A 222 -41.53 -44.99 -32.35
N PRO A 223 -40.95 -44.32 -31.34
CA PRO A 223 -40.17 -44.98 -30.31
C PRO A 223 -41.06 -45.83 -29.40
N LYS A 224 -40.69 -47.11 -29.25
CA LYS A 224 -41.20 -47.99 -28.20
C LYS A 224 -40.49 -47.70 -26.89
N THR A 225 -41.24 -47.79 -25.81
CA THR A 225 -40.88 -47.62 -24.40
C THR A 225 -39.67 -48.43 -23.93
N SER A 226 -38.83 -47.77 -23.11
CA SER A 226 -37.96 -48.32 -22.06
C SER A 226 -36.96 -49.40 -22.45
N THR A 227 -35.69 -49.01 -22.62
CA THR A 227 -34.53 -49.79 -22.14
C THR A 227 -33.40 -48.79 -21.84
N GLY A 228 -32.89 -48.82 -20.61
CA GLY A 228 -31.94 -47.84 -20.08
C GLY A 228 -30.68 -47.72 -20.93
N VAL A 229 -30.38 -46.50 -21.36
CA VAL A 229 -29.05 -46.10 -21.81
C VAL A 229 -28.50 -45.21 -20.70
N GLN A 230 -27.45 -45.67 -20.03
CA GLN A 230 -26.68 -44.89 -19.09
C GLN A 230 -26.18 -43.63 -19.80
N ILE A 231 -26.65 -42.48 -19.35
CA ILE A 231 -26.00 -41.22 -19.64
C ILE A 231 -24.81 -41.19 -18.69
N ASP A 232 -23.62 -41.51 -19.20
CA ASP A 232 -22.40 -41.09 -18.53
C ASP A 232 -22.38 -39.56 -18.58
N ASN A 233 -22.89 -39.00 -17.49
CA ASN A 233 -22.79 -37.60 -17.17
C ASN A 233 -21.34 -37.39 -16.74
N ASP A 234 -20.44 -37.15 -17.71
CA ASP A 234 -19.11 -36.62 -17.45
C ASP A 234 -19.28 -35.22 -16.85
N GLN A 235 -19.57 -35.21 -15.54
CA GLN A 235 -19.40 -34.07 -14.67
C GLN A 235 -17.92 -33.76 -14.63
N GLN A 236 -17.47 -32.93 -15.56
CA GLN A 236 -16.38 -32.02 -15.29
C GLN A 236 -16.87 -30.58 -15.45
N SER A 237 -17.79 -30.23 -14.54
CA SER A 237 -17.86 -28.85 -14.07
C SER A 237 -16.49 -28.47 -13.52
N PRO A 238 -15.96 -27.27 -13.78
CA PRO A 238 -14.82 -26.79 -13.04
C PRO A 238 -15.23 -26.65 -11.58
N GLU A 239 -14.68 -27.51 -10.71
CA GLU A 239 -14.70 -27.36 -9.26
C GLU A 239 -13.89 -26.12 -8.86
N THR A 240 -14.40 -24.93 -9.16
CA THR A 240 -14.00 -23.67 -8.50
C THR A 240 -15.22 -22.77 -8.28
N LEU A 241 -16.40 -23.36 -8.03
CA LEU A 241 -17.42 -22.72 -7.22
C LEU A 241 -17.19 -23.08 -5.75
N GLY A 242 -16.13 -22.48 -5.20
CA GLY A 242 -15.92 -22.41 -3.77
C GLY A 242 -17.12 -21.70 -3.13
N LYS A 243 -17.92 -22.48 -2.40
CA LYS A 243 -19.08 -22.08 -1.60
C LYS A 243 -18.97 -20.66 -1.06
N ARG A 244 -19.84 -19.76 -1.52
CA ARG A 244 -20.38 -18.72 -0.64
C ARG A 244 -21.89 -18.86 -0.64
N LYS A 245 -22.42 -19.11 0.57
CA LYS A 245 -23.84 -18.94 0.85
C LYS A 245 -24.26 -17.56 0.38
N ALA A 246 -25.41 -17.52 -0.29
CA ALA A 246 -26.19 -16.31 -0.41
C ALA A 246 -26.64 -15.93 1.01
N ASP A 247 -25.94 -14.97 1.62
CA ASP A 247 -26.41 -14.21 2.76
C ASP A 247 -26.06 -12.75 2.45
N PHE A 248 -27.04 -12.00 1.94
CA PHE A 248 -27.03 -10.54 2.04
C PHE A 248 -27.13 -10.20 3.54
N PRO A 249 -26.21 -9.40 4.13
CA PRO A 249 -26.48 -8.73 5.39
C PRO A 249 -26.79 -7.26 5.10
N SER A 250 -28.08 -6.98 5.07
CA SER A 250 -28.60 -5.72 5.60
C SER A 250 -28.11 -5.55 7.05
N GLY A 251 -27.62 -4.37 7.40
CA GLY A 251 -27.60 -3.88 8.79
C GLY A 251 -26.40 -4.27 9.67
N LYS A 252 -25.63 -3.24 10.05
CA LYS A 252 -24.95 -3.01 11.34
C LYS A 252 -24.31 -4.22 12.07
N SER A 253 -22.98 -4.23 12.16
CA SER A 253 -22.30 -4.59 13.44
C SER A 253 -20.90 -3.98 13.53
N THR A 254 -20.65 -3.29 14.64
CA THR A 254 -19.35 -2.74 15.06
C THR A 254 -18.35 -3.85 15.39
N PRO A 255 -17.06 -3.75 15.04
CA PRO A 255 -16.04 -4.65 15.56
C PRO A 255 -15.77 -4.35 17.05
N LYS A 256 -16.00 -5.34 17.91
CA LYS A 256 -15.58 -5.29 19.32
C LYS A 256 -14.06 -5.20 19.42
N PHE A 257 -13.59 -4.12 20.04
CA PHE A 257 -12.19 -3.90 20.40
C PHE A 257 -11.71 -4.96 21.40
N VAL A 258 -10.71 -5.76 20.99
CA VAL A 258 -9.97 -6.64 21.90
C VAL A 258 -8.93 -5.80 22.65
N LYS A 259 -9.08 -5.69 23.98
CA LYS A 259 -8.13 -4.99 24.85
C LYS A 259 -6.76 -5.72 24.80
N PRO A 260 -5.63 -5.00 24.68
CA PRO A 260 -4.32 -5.61 24.89
C PRO A 260 -4.15 -6.00 26.37
N ARG A 261 -3.71 -7.25 26.60
CA ARG A 261 -3.31 -7.75 27.92
C ARG A 261 -2.19 -6.88 28.47
N LYS A 262 -2.39 -6.33 29.68
CA LYS A 262 -1.32 -5.72 30.47
C LYS A 262 -0.26 -6.78 30.76
N SER A 263 0.95 -6.62 30.22
CA SER A 263 2.14 -7.24 30.80
C SER A 263 2.41 -6.53 32.14
N ARG A 264 2.29 -7.28 33.24
CA ARG A 264 2.77 -6.85 34.56
C ARG A 264 4.30 -6.79 34.53
N VAL A 265 4.80 -5.84 35.31
CA VAL A 265 6.19 -5.56 35.72
C VAL A 265 6.97 -6.83 36.01
#